data_AF-A0A9Q1JQW9-F1
#
_entry.id   AF-A0A9Q1JQW9-F1
#
_cell.length_a   1.000
_cell.length_b   1.000
_cell.length_c   1.000
_cell.angle_alpha   90.00
_cell.angle_beta   90.00
_cell.angle_gamma   90.00
#
_symmetry.space_group_name_H-M   'P 1'
#
loop_
_entity.id
_entity.type
_entity.pdbx_description
1 polymer ?
#
loop_
_entity_poly.entity_id
_entity_poly.type
_entity_poly.pdbx_seq_one_letter_code
_entity_poly.pdbx_strand_id
1 'polypeptide(L)'
;MVNAHQKVDILRARLHCIKRDLHKDPLNHICKRLKVSLEESALNCLTLLLIFEGCRVRSNGLGWETNFHRKMVELRFREMGYMVNFYEKLLGKQEVQRAKIPKEVFDFGGKLTIQQQFELSRDISSVETKNAMFNISDNKSLGPYGFTSGFFK
;
A
#
# COMPACT_ATOMS: atom_id res chain seq x y z
N MET A 1 23.49 21.37 7.71
CA MET A 1 22.23 20.73 7.25
C MET A 1 22.43 20.28 5.81
N VAL A 2 22.27 18.99 5.50
CA VAL A 2 22.46 18.45 4.13
C VAL A 2 21.30 18.91 3.25
N ASN A 3 21.62 19.59 2.13
CA ASN A 3 20.65 20.09 1.14
C ASN A 3 19.87 18.90 0.54
N ALA A 4 18.58 19.06 0.26
CA ALA A 4 17.73 18.01 -0.34
C ALA A 4 18.33 17.43 -1.64
N HIS A 5 19.00 18.26 -2.44
CA HIS A 5 19.72 17.84 -3.64
C HIS A 5 20.88 16.87 -3.31
N GLN A 6 21.68 17.18 -2.28
CA GLN A 6 22.76 16.30 -1.81
C GLN A 6 22.21 14.96 -1.30
N LYS A 7 21.02 14.95 -0.66
CA LYS A 7 20.37 13.69 -0.23
C LYS A 7 19.95 12.83 -1.42
N VAL A 8 19.43 13.44 -2.50
CA VAL A 8 19.06 12.71 -3.72
C VAL A 8 20.28 12.09 -4.39
N ASP A 9 21.42 12.79 -4.43
CA ASP A 9 22.65 12.25 -5.02
C ASP A 9 23.22 11.09 -4.19
N ILE A 10 23.15 11.18 -2.86
CA ILE A 10 23.52 10.07 -1.96
C ILE A 10 22.62 8.84 -2.19
N LEU A 11 21.31 9.05 -2.36
CA LEU A 11 20.36 7.98 -2.63
C LEU A 11 20.59 7.34 -4.02
N ARG A 12 20.91 8.14 -5.05
CA ARG A 12 21.28 7.63 -6.37
C ARG A 12 22.54 6.77 -6.32
N ALA A 13 23.58 7.21 -5.61
CA ALA A 13 24.82 6.45 -5.45
C ALA A 13 24.57 5.09 -4.76
N ARG A 14 23.74 5.08 -3.70
CA ARG A 14 23.35 3.85 -3.00
C ARG A 14 22.54 2.90 -3.88
N LEU A 15 21.60 3.42 -4.67
CA LEU A 15 20.80 2.62 -5.60
C LEU A 15 21.69 1.99 -6.69
N HIS A 16 22.70 2.71 -7.17
CA HIS A 16 23.65 2.20 -8.16
C HIS A 16 24.48 1.03 -7.61
N CYS A 17 24.95 1.12 -6.36
CA CYS A 17 25.66 0.02 -5.69
C CYS A 17 24.78 -1.22 -5.55
N ILE A 18 23.54 -1.06 -5.06
CA ILE A 18 22.60 -2.17 -4.86
C ILE A 18 22.24 -2.83 -6.20
N LYS A 19 22.04 -2.05 -7.28
CA LYS A 19 21.76 -2.58 -8.63
C LYS A 19 22.93 -3.41 -9.16
N ARG A 20 24.17 -2.96 -8.94
CA ARG A 20 25.38 -3.70 -9.33
C ARG A 20 25.50 -5.02 -8.55
N ASP A 21 25.18 -5.02 -7.26
CA ASP A 21 25.26 -6.21 -6.43
C ASP A 21 24.15 -7.21 -6.79
N LEU A 22 22.95 -6.73 -7.13
CA LEU A 22 21.86 -7.55 -7.67
C LEU A 22 22.18 -8.18 -9.04
N HIS A 23 23.00 -7.51 -9.85
CA HIS A 23 23.46 -8.05 -11.13
C HIS A 23 24.50 -9.16 -10.94
N LYS A 24 25.26 -9.14 -9.84
CA LYS A 24 26.21 -10.20 -9.48
C LYS A 24 25.51 -11.40 -8.83
N ASP A 25 24.49 -11.15 -8.01
CA ASP A 25 23.68 -12.18 -7.39
C ASP A 25 22.17 -11.81 -7.43
N PRO A 26 21.41 -12.33 -8.41
CA PRO A 26 19.99 -12.01 -8.58
C PRO A 26 19.07 -12.67 -7.55
N LEU A 27 19.56 -13.61 -6.75
CA LEU A 27 18.79 -14.30 -5.70
C LEU A 27 18.98 -13.68 -4.32
N ASN A 28 19.82 -12.64 -4.20
CA ASN A 28 20.04 -11.93 -2.94
C ASN A 28 18.79 -11.17 -2.47
N HIS A 29 18.03 -11.81 -1.57
CA HIS A 29 16.79 -11.30 -1.00
C HIS A 29 17.00 -10.04 -0.14
N ILE A 30 18.18 -9.86 0.45
CA ILE A 30 18.53 -8.67 1.24
C ILE A 30 18.66 -7.45 0.32
N CYS A 31 19.39 -7.60 -0.79
CA CYS A 31 19.54 -6.53 -1.78
C CYS A 31 18.19 -6.16 -2.44
N LYS A 32 17.29 -7.14 -2.67
CA LYS A 32 15.92 -6.85 -3.15
C LYS A 32 15.12 -6.01 -2.15
N ARG A 33 15.14 -6.39 -0.87
CA ARG A 33 14.42 -5.66 0.19
C ARG A 33 14.99 -4.25 0.40
N LEU A 34 16.31 -4.11 0.38
CA LEU A 34 16.98 -2.81 0.47
C LEU A 34 16.67 -1.91 -0.72
N LYS A 35 16.56 -2.47 -1.93
CA LYS A 35 16.18 -1.72 -3.14
C LYS A 35 14.78 -1.10 -2.98
N VAL A 36 13.79 -1.88 -2.55
CA VAL A 36 12.40 -1.41 -2.35
C VAL A 36 12.34 -0.30 -1.29
N SER A 37 12.98 -0.50 -0.15
CA SER A 37 13.02 0.50 0.93
C SER A 37 13.72 1.80 0.51
N LEU A 38 14.77 1.70 -0.32
CA LEU A 38 15.48 2.87 -0.85
C LEU A 38 14.65 3.60 -1.92
N GLU A 39 13.89 2.88 -2.73
CA GLU A 39 12.98 3.43 -3.74
C GLU A 39 11.80 4.18 -3.07
N GLU A 40 11.23 3.65 -1.99
CA GLU A 40 10.24 4.37 -1.15
C GLU A 40 10.83 5.65 -0.53
N SER A 41 12.06 5.56 0.00
CA SER A 41 12.76 6.71 0.58
C SER A 41 13.06 7.79 -0.46
N ALA A 42 13.39 7.40 -1.70
CA ALA A 42 13.59 8.31 -2.81
C ALA A 42 12.27 8.99 -3.24
N LEU A 43 11.16 8.25 -3.26
CA LEU A 43 9.84 8.78 -3.57
C LEU A 43 9.39 9.85 -2.56
N ASN A 44 9.64 9.59 -1.27
CA ASN A 44 9.38 10.56 -0.21
C ASN A 44 10.24 11.82 -0.35
N CYS A 45 11.53 11.66 -0.71
CA CYS A 45 12.43 12.80 -0.94
C CYS A 45 12.05 13.62 -2.18
N LEU A 46 11.64 12.98 -3.27
CA LEU A 46 11.14 13.65 -4.48
C LEU A 46 9.83 14.41 -4.22
N THR A 47 8.92 13.78 -3.49
CA THR A 47 7.66 14.42 -3.06
C THR A 47 7.94 15.68 -2.26
N LEU A 48 8.89 15.64 -1.32
CA LEU A 48 9.30 16.81 -0.55
C LEU A 48 9.97 17.89 -1.43
N LEU A 49 10.84 17.53 -2.36
CA LEU A 49 11.46 18.47 -3.31
C LEU A 49 10.41 19.18 -4.18
N LEU A 50 9.40 18.45 -4.67
CA LEU A 50 8.30 19.02 -5.44
C LEU A 50 7.44 19.98 -4.60
N ILE A 51 7.23 19.67 -3.32
CA ILE A 51 6.54 20.57 -2.37
C ILE A 51 7.38 21.83 -2.12
N PHE A 52 8.71 21.72 -1.96
CA PHE A 52 9.60 22.85 -1.71
C PHE A 52 9.75 23.77 -2.94
N GLU A 53 9.95 23.21 -4.13
CA GLU A 53 10.00 24.01 -5.37
C GLU A 53 8.62 24.62 -5.69
N GLY A 54 7.52 23.90 -5.43
CA GLY A 54 6.17 24.45 -5.50
C GLY A 54 5.92 25.60 -4.52
N CYS A 55 6.45 25.51 -3.30
CA CYS A 55 6.40 26.60 -2.32
C CYS A 55 7.34 27.76 -2.65
N ARG A 56 8.40 27.57 -3.45
CA ARG A 56 9.32 28.63 -3.89
C ARG A 56 8.74 29.47 -5.03
N VAL A 57 7.82 28.91 -5.82
CA VAL A 57 7.04 29.64 -6.86
C VAL A 57 5.94 30.53 -6.25
N ARG A 58 5.71 30.45 -4.92
CA ARG A 58 4.71 31.18 -4.12
C ARG A 58 4.84 32.72 -4.16
N SER A 59 5.90 33.30 -4.71
CA SER A 59 6.12 34.74 -4.64
C SER A 59 5.10 35.58 -5.44
N ASN A 60 4.49 35.05 -6.50
CA ASN A 60 3.75 35.89 -7.45
C ASN A 60 2.40 35.27 -7.89
N GLY A 61 1.29 35.65 -7.24
CA GLY A 61 -0.06 35.64 -7.83
C GLY A 61 -1.06 34.60 -7.30
N LEU A 62 -2.28 35.06 -6.99
CA LEU A 62 -3.43 34.28 -6.53
C LEU A 62 -4.15 33.61 -7.72
N GLY A 63 -4.04 32.28 -7.84
CA GLY A 63 -4.66 31.49 -8.93
C GLY A 63 -4.04 30.10 -9.18
N TRP A 64 -3.08 29.68 -8.35
CA TRP A 64 -2.23 28.52 -8.58
C TRP A 64 -2.75 27.20 -7.99
N GLU A 65 -3.68 27.23 -7.03
CA GLU A 65 -4.07 26.02 -6.29
C GLU A 65 -4.70 24.93 -7.17
N THR A 66 -5.55 25.29 -8.13
CA THR A 66 -6.20 24.33 -9.04
C THR A 66 -5.26 23.81 -10.13
N ASN A 67 -4.35 24.64 -10.63
CA ASN A 67 -3.34 24.25 -11.62
C ASN A 67 -2.20 23.44 -10.99
N PHE A 68 -1.81 23.73 -9.74
CA PHE A 68 -0.79 22.99 -9.00
C PHE A 68 -1.31 21.62 -8.56
N HIS A 69 -2.54 21.54 -8.05
CA HIS A 69 -3.17 20.24 -7.80
C HIS A 69 -3.28 19.42 -9.08
N ARG A 70 -3.76 20.02 -10.18
CA ARG A 70 -3.85 19.35 -11.48
C ARG A 70 -2.48 18.84 -11.95
N LYS A 71 -1.45 19.67 -11.87
CA LYS A 71 -0.10 19.32 -12.34
C LYS A 71 0.62 18.33 -11.41
N MET A 72 0.38 18.37 -10.10
CA MET A 72 0.86 17.34 -9.16
C MET A 72 0.15 16.01 -9.35
N VAL A 73 -1.15 16.04 -9.63
CA VAL A 73 -1.93 14.84 -9.98
C VAL A 73 -1.42 14.27 -11.30
N GLU A 74 -1.21 15.11 -12.32
CA GLU A 74 -0.69 14.72 -13.63
C GLU A 74 0.73 14.16 -13.56
N LEU A 75 1.63 14.77 -12.78
CA LEU A 75 2.98 14.26 -12.55
C LEU A 75 2.98 12.95 -11.75
N ARG A 76 2.10 12.81 -10.74
CA ARG A 76 1.88 11.53 -10.05
C ARG A 76 1.38 10.44 -10.99
N PHE A 77 0.45 10.77 -11.89
CA PHE A 77 -0.05 9.82 -12.89
C PHE A 77 1.05 9.42 -13.88
N ARG A 78 1.92 10.36 -14.26
CA ARG A 78 3.06 10.10 -15.16
C ARG A 78 4.10 9.19 -14.52
N GLU A 79 4.48 9.45 -13.26
CA GLU A 79 5.42 8.61 -12.50
C GLU A 79 4.82 7.24 -12.16
N MET A 80 3.54 7.17 -11.84
CA MET A 80 2.81 5.90 -11.70
C MET A 80 2.83 5.10 -13.00
N GLY A 81 2.71 5.75 -14.16
CA GLY A 81 2.86 5.08 -15.45
C GLY A 81 4.23 4.42 -15.64
N TYR A 82 5.31 5.05 -15.18
CA TYR A 82 6.65 4.45 -15.22
C TYR A 82 6.78 3.27 -14.25
N MET A 83 6.21 3.38 -13.05
CA MET A 83 6.22 2.29 -12.07
C MET A 83 5.40 1.09 -12.55
N VAL A 84 4.18 1.32 -13.04
CA VAL A 84 3.33 0.26 -13.61
C VAL A 84 4.05 -0.43 -14.76
N ASN A 85 4.60 0.32 -15.71
CA ASN A 85 5.32 -0.26 -16.85
C ASN A 85 6.60 -1.00 -16.42
N PHE A 86 7.31 -0.51 -15.39
CA PHE A 86 8.45 -1.20 -14.81
C PHE A 86 8.05 -2.54 -14.17
N TYR A 87 6.99 -2.56 -13.35
CA TYR A 87 6.52 -3.78 -12.71
C TYR A 87 5.83 -4.74 -13.69
N GLU A 88 5.13 -4.25 -14.70
CA GLU A 88 4.59 -5.08 -15.80
C GLU A 88 5.70 -5.77 -16.60
N LYS A 89 6.82 -5.09 -16.85
CA LYS A 89 7.99 -5.71 -17.51
C LYS A 89 8.72 -6.69 -16.59
N LEU A 90 8.77 -6.40 -15.28
CA LEU A 90 9.47 -7.21 -14.30
C LEU A 90 8.69 -8.50 -13.94
N LEU A 91 7.38 -8.38 -13.75
CA LEU A 91 6.48 -9.45 -13.34
C LEU A 91 5.85 -10.17 -14.55
N GLY A 92 5.95 -9.56 -15.74
CA GLY A 92 5.25 -10.00 -16.94
C GLY A 92 3.79 -9.54 -16.97
N LYS A 93 3.17 -9.62 -18.15
CA LYS A 93 1.72 -9.48 -18.26
C LYS A 93 1.09 -10.78 -17.78
N GLN A 94 0.46 -10.76 -16.62
CA GLN A 94 -0.42 -11.85 -16.25
C GLN A 94 -1.66 -11.74 -17.13
N GLU A 95 -1.82 -12.67 -18.06
CA GLU A 95 -3.10 -12.85 -18.75
C GLU A 95 -4.10 -13.28 -17.68
N VAL A 96 -4.80 -12.31 -17.09
CA VAL A 96 -5.88 -12.60 -16.15
C VAL A 96 -7.04 -13.08 -16.98
N GLN A 97 -6.99 -14.34 -17.40
CA GLN A 97 -8.19 -15.04 -17.83
C GLN A 97 -9.05 -15.19 -16.58
N ARG A 98 -9.88 -14.16 -16.32
CA ARG A 98 -11.00 -14.29 -15.40
C ARG A 98 -12.00 -15.22 -16.07
N ALA A 99 -11.71 -16.52 -16.03
CA ALA A 99 -12.71 -17.53 -16.35
C ALA A 99 -13.89 -17.27 -15.41
N LYS A 100 -15.10 -17.20 -15.97
CA LYS A 100 -16.29 -17.18 -15.14
C LYS A 100 -16.26 -18.45 -14.30
N ILE A 101 -16.25 -18.30 -12.99
CA ILE A 101 -16.34 -19.44 -12.08
C ILE A 101 -17.65 -20.15 -12.42
N PRO A 102 -17.62 -21.43 -12.80
CA PRO A 102 -18.83 -22.20 -13.07
C PRO A 102 -19.74 -22.11 -11.85
N LYS A 103 -21.05 -21.90 -12.04
CA LYS A 103 -21.98 -21.80 -10.90
C LYS A 103 -22.02 -23.08 -10.08
N GLU A 104 -21.73 -24.19 -10.76
CA GLU A 104 -21.60 -25.53 -10.21
C GLU A 104 -20.54 -25.58 -9.10
N VAL A 105 -19.51 -24.73 -9.13
CA VAL A 105 -18.49 -24.63 -8.06
C VAL A 105 -19.12 -24.33 -6.69
N PHE A 106 -20.19 -23.53 -6.67
CA PHE A 106 -20.90 -23.20 -5.43
C PHE A 106 -21.80 -24.34 -4.93
N ASP A 107 -22.04 -25.36 -5.75
CA ASP A 107 -22.82 -26.55 -5.40
C ASP A 107 -21.96 -27.63 -4.72
N PHE A 108 -20.64 -27.62 -4.94
CA PHE A 108 -19.71 -28.57 -4.30
C PHE A 108 -19.29 -28.18 -2.88
N GLY A 109 -19.61 -26.96 -2.43
CA GLY A 109 -19.35 -26.49 -1.08
C GLY A 109 -20.49 -26.77 -0.11
N GLY A 110 -20.18 -26.81 1.18
CA GLY A 110 -21.21 -26.85 2.22
C GLY A 110 -22.10 -25.61 2.15
N LYS A 111 -23.39 -25.79 1.90
CA LYS A 111 -24.38 -24.70 1.93
C LYS A 111 -24.97 -24.59 3.32
N LEU A 112 -25.26 -23.36 3.74
CA LEU A 112 -25.97 -23.12 4.98
C LEU A 112 -27.35 -23.77 4.92
N THR A 113 -27.71 -24.48 5.99
CA THR A 113 -29.08 -24.95 6.18
C THR A 113 -30.03 -23.76 6.30
N ILE A 114 -31.32 -23.97 6.01
CA ILE A 114 -32.34 -22.92 6.12
C ILE A 114 -32.34 -22.32 7.53
N GLN A 115 -32.17 -23.15 8.57
CA GLN A 115 -32.09 -22.71 9.96
C GLN A 115 -30.90 -21.77 10.21
N GLN A 116 -29.71 -22.13 9.73
CA GLN A 116 -28.53 -21.27 9.84
C GLN A 116 -28.70 -19.94 9.10
N GLN A 117 -29.39 -19.94 7.95
CA GLN A 117 -29.67 -18.72 7.22
C GLN A 117 -30.59 -17.78 8.03
N PHE A 118 -31.64 -18.32 8.65
CA PHE A 118 -32.50 -17.54 9.55
C PHE A 118 -31.74 -17.03 10.77
N GLU A 119 -30.89 -17.87 11.37
CA GLU A 119 -30.09 -17.48 12.53
C GLU A 119 -29.09 -16.37 12.22
N LEU A 120 -28.51 -16.36 11.03
CA LEU A 120 -27.60 -15.29 10.57
C LEU A 120 -28.35 -14.01 10.16
N SER A 121 -29.62 -14.12 9.79
CA SER A 121 -30.45 -12.99 9.34
C SER A 121 -31.23 -12.31 10.47
N ARG A 122 -31.18 -12.85 11.69
CA ARG A 122 -31.88 -12.27 12.85
C ARG A 122 -31.13 -11.06 13.39
N ASP A 123 -31.85 -10.21 14.11
CA ASP A 123 -31.26 -9.09 14.82
C ASP A 123 -30.30 -9.58 15.92
N ILE A 124 -29.14 -8.92 16.00
CA ILE A 124 -28.12 -9.21 17.02
C ILE A 124 -28.58 -8.61 18.35
N SER A 125 -28.63 -9.43 19.39
CA SER A 125 -28.98 -8.95 20.72
C SER A 125 -27.79 -8.31 21.45
N SER A 126 -28.08 -7.41 22.38
CA SER A 126 -27.06 -6.82 23.26
C SER A 126 -26.36 -7.87 24.13
N VAL A 127 -27.07 -8.94 24.51
CA VAL A 127 -26.53 -10.06 25.28
C VAL A 127 -25.50 -10.83 24.46
N GLU A 128 -25.80 -11.14 23.20
CA GLU A 128 -24.86 -11.81 22.30
C GLU A 128 -23.61 -10.98 22.03
N THR A 129 -23.79 -9.66 21.86
CA THR A 129 -22.68 -8.74 21.66
C THR A 129 -21.75 -8.74 22.86
N LYS A 130 -22.30 -8.65 24.07
CA LYS A 130 -21.53 -8.74 25.32
C LYS A 130 -20.84 -10.10 25.44
N ASN A 131 -21.56 -11.19 25.24
CA ASN A 131 -20.98 -12.54 25.34
C ASN A 131 -19.84 -12.74 24.32
N ALA A 132 -20.02 -12.30 23.08
CA ALA A 132 -18.99 -12.36 22.05
C ALA A 132 -17.77 -11.51 22.44
N MET A 133 -17.98 -10.32 22.97
CA MET A 133 -16.92 -9.42 23.43
C MET A 133 -16.10 -10.03 24.57
N PHE A 134 -16.75 -10.64 25.57
CA PHE A 134 -16.08 -11.30 26.70
C PHE A 134 -15.42 -12.63 26.32
N ASN A 135 -15.92 -13.33 25.30
CA ASN A 135 -15.32 -14.55 24.75
C ASN A 135 -14.00 -14.30 23.99
N ILE A 136 -13.71 -13.05 23.62
CA ILE A 136 -12.41 -12.71 23.05
C ILE A 136 -11.35 -12.77 24.14
N SER A 137 -10.32 -13.61 23.95
CA SER A 137 -9.20 -13.72 24.89
C SER A 137 -8.37 -12.43 24.96
N ASP A 138 -7.91 -12.09 26.16
CA ASP A 138 -7.09 -10.89 26.39
C ASP A 138 -5.65 -11.05 25.91
N ASN A 139 -5.25 -12.28 25.58
CA ASN A 139 -3.93 -12.62 25.06
C ASN A 139 -3.85 -12.51 23.52
N LYS A 140 -4.84 -11.89 22.87
CA LYS A 140 -4.75 -11.62 21.42
C LYS A 140 -3.68 -10.57 21.15
N SER A 141 -2.96 -10.77 20.05
CA SER A 141 -1.98 -9.81 19.56
C SER A 141 -2.62 -8.45 19.30
N LEU A 142 -1.84 -7.39 19.52
CA LEU A 142 -2.28 -6.01 19.29
C LEU A 142 -2.67 -5.81 17.82
N GLY A 143 -3.80 -5.12 17.60
CA GLY A 143 -4.17 -4.65 16.27
C GLY A 143 -3.22 -3.56 15.75
N PRO A 144 -3.37 -3.13 14.49
CA PRO A 144 -2.56 -2.06 13.90
C PRO A 144 -2.62 -0.72 14.67
N TYR A 145 -3.63 -0.54 15.51
CA TYR A 145 -3.82 0.64 16.38
C TYR A 145 -3.35 0.43 17.83
N GLY A 146 -2.82 -0.75 18.18
CA GLY A 146 -2.23 -0.98 19.51
C GLY A 146 -3.22 -1.24 20.66
N PHE A 147 -4.50 -1.51 20.38
CA PHE A 147 -5.48 -1.86 21.41
C PHE A 147 -5.68 -3.37 21.53
N THR A 148 -5.87 -3.85 22.75
CA THR A 148 -6.28 -5.23 23.07
C THR A 148 -7.79 -5.32 23.28
N SER A 149 -8.35 -6.53 23.31
CA SER A 149 -9.75 -6.74 23.69
C SER A 149 -10.09 -6.22 25.08
N GLY A 150 -9.14 -6.24 26.01
CA GLY A 150 -9.31 -5.72 27.36
C GLY A 150 -9.64 -4.23 27.41
N PHE A 151 -9.30 -3.45 26.37
CA PHE A 151 -9.70 -2.05 26.28
C PHE A 151 -11.20 -1.87 25.97
N PHE A 152 -11.80 -2.82 25.26
CA PHE A 152 -13.19 -2.72 24.80
C PHE A 152 -14.20 -3.44 25.69
N LYS A 153 -13.71 -4.29 26.61
CA LYS A 153 -14.52 -4.94 27.64
C LYS A 153 -14.94 -3.97 28.73
#